data_AF-A0AAP0MHR2-F1
#
_entry.id   AF-A0AAP0MHR2-F1
#
_cell.length_a   1.000
_cell.length_b   1.000
_cell.length_c   1.000
_cell.angle_alpha   90.00
_cell.angle_beta   90.00
_cell.angle_gamma   90.00
#
_symmetry.space_group_name_H-M   'P 1'
#
loop_
_entity.id
_entity.type
_entity.pdbx_description
1 polymer ?
#
loop_
_entity_poly.entity_id
_entity_poly.type
_entity_poly.pdbx_seq_one_letter_code
_entity_poly.pdbx_strand_id
1 'polypeptide(L)'
;MSANIITYLSHNAFYRGADSLSGDRLRCPNLSIKGHAKCVKFMRSFDVTLLLLAGGCYTIQNVACCWCYVTGVALDVEVGDKMPQHEYDKYSSPNYTLHVAPINMENKKLRQLLKEIRFSIISYSFNMHPAFSFRK
;
A
#
# COMPACT_ATOMS: atom_id res chain seq x y z
N MET A 1 12.26 14.79 10.81
CA MET A 1 11.06 15.65 10.73
C MET A 1 9.84 14.97 10.06
N SER A 2 9.80 13.64 9.88
CA SER A 2 8.66 12.91 9.29
C SER A 2 7.78 12.13 10.29
N ALA A 3 8.10 12.16 11.58
CA ALA A 3 7.46 11.33 12.61
C ALA A 3 6.08 11.85 13.09
N ASN A 4 5.72 13.10 12.80
CA ASN A 4 4.55 13.72 13.41
C ASN A 4 3.22 13.12 12.92
N ILE A 5 3.09 12.74 11.65
CA ILE A 5 1.82 12.19 11.11
C ILE A 5 1.49 10.81 11.72
N ILE A 6 2.51 9.98 11.98
CA ILE A 6 2.31 8.62 12.51
C ILE A 6 1.95 8.67 13.99
N THR A 7 2.44 9.68 14.72
CA THR A 7 2.17 9.83 16.16
C THR A 7 0.73 10.30 16.44
N TYR A 8 0.05 10.94 15.49
CA TYR A 8 -1.32 11.45 15.68
C TYR A 8 -2.42 10.38 15.64
N LEU A 9 -2.14 9.18 15.11
CA LEU A 9 -3.08 8.06 15.15
C LEU A 9 -2.70 7.19 16.34
N SER A 10 -3.40 7.38 17.46
CA SER A 10 -3.19 6.65 18.73
C SER A 10 -3.32 5.12 18.62
N HIS A 11 -3.66 4.61 17.45
CA HIS A 11 -3.66 3.21 17.09
C HIS A 11 -2.89 3.07 15.77
N ASN A 12 -1.73 2.41 15.79
CA ASN A 12 -0.87 2.18 14.63
C ASN A 12 -1.47 1.16 13.65
N ALA A 13 -2.70 1.37 13.22
CA ALA A 13 -3.41 0.53 12.25
C ALA A 13 -3.23 1.12 10.85
N PHE A 14 -2.55 0.39 9.98
CA PHE A 14 -2.38 0.75 8.58
C PHE A 14 -3.39 -0.04 7.75
N TYR A 15 -4.50 0.63 7.40
CA TYR A 15 -5.53 0.08 6.54
C TYR A 15 -5.16 0.29 5.08
N ARG A 16 -5.13 -0.79 4.29
CA ARG A 16 -4.88 -0.64 2.86
C ARG A 16 -5.69 -1.60 1.99
N GLY A 17 -6.60 -1.01 1.22
CA GLY A 17 -7.32 -1.70 0.16
C GLY A 17 -6.39 -2.09 -1.00
N ALA A 18 -6.56 -3.32 -1.48
CA ALA A 18 -5.95 -3.79 -2.72
C ALA A 18 -6.71 -3.30 -3.96
N ASP A 19 -7.82 -2.58 -3.76
CA ASP A 19 -8.53 -1.77 -4.77
C ASP A 19 -7.65 -0.72 -5.49
N SER A 20 -6.52 -0.35 -4.87
CA SER A 20 -5.50 0.52 -5.47
C SER A 20 -4.61 -0.17 -6.53
N LEU A 21 -4.74 -1.49 -6.72
CA LEU A 21 -3.92 -2.25 -7.68
C LEU A 21 -4.39 -2.09 -9.12
N SER A 22 -3.44 -2.19 -10.05
CA SER A 22 -3.73 -2.25 -11.49
C SER A 22 -4.69 -3.40 -11.81
N GLY A 23 -5.74 -3.13 -12.59
CA GLY A 23 -6.74 -4.12 -12.99
C GLY A 23 -7.82 -4.44 -11.95
N ASP A 24 -8.04 -3.58 -10.95
CA ASP A 24 -9.24 -3.67 -10.10
C ASP A 24 -10.51 -3.33 -10.90
N ARG A 25 -11.64 -3.96 -10.54
CA ARG A 25 -12.90 -3.85 -11.30
C ARG A 25 -13.65 -2.54 -11.07
N LEU A 26 -13.44 -1.85 -9.94
CA LEU A 26 -14.24 -0.67 -9.58
C LEU A 26 -13.53 0.67 -9.84
N ARG A 27 -12.20 0.70 -9.88
CA ARG A 27 -11.41 1.89 -10.21
C ARG A 27 -10.28 1.51 -11.16
N CYS A 28 -9.77 2.48 -11.94
CA CYS A 28 -8.61 2.28 -12.82
C CYS A 28 -7.30 2.87 -12.24
N PRO A 29 -6.83 2.49 -11.03
CA PRO A 29 -5.50 2.85 -10.58
C PRO A 29 -4.44 2.00 -11.30
N ASN A 30 -3.19 2.46 -11.35
CA ASN A 30 -2.09 1.77 -12.03
C ASN A 30 -0.94 1.39 -11.08
N LEU A 31 -1.25 1.00 -9.84
CA LEU A 31 -0.22 0.62 -8.88
C LEU A 31 0.12 -0.87 -9.01
N SER A 32 1.41 -1.19 -9.10
CA SER A 32 1.88 -2.57 -9.02
C SER A 32 1.92 -3.07 -7.58
N ILE A 33 1.91 -4.39 -7.36
CA ILE A 33 2.07 -5.00 -6.04
C ILE A 33 3.37 -4.56 -5.35
N LYS A 34 4.46 -4.41 -6.12
CA LYS A 34 5.73 -3.86 -5.60
C LYS A 34 5.59 -2.41 -5.16
N GLY A 35 4.92 -1.57 -5.97
CA GLY A 35 4.61 -0.19 -5.62
C GLY A 35 3.72 -0.10 -4.38
N HIS A 36 2.80 -1.05 -4.24
CA HIS A 36 2.02 -1.23 -3.04
C HIS A 36 2.95 -1.51 -1.85
N ALA A 37 3.66 -2.62 -1.82
CA ALA A 37 4.54 -3.00 -0.71
C ALA A 37 5.58 -1.93 -0.28
N LYS A 38 6.02 -1.03 -1.16
CA LYS A 38 6.89 0.11 -0.79
C LYS A 38 6.32 0.97 0.34
N CYS A 39 4.99 1.18 0.39
CA CYS A 39 4.39 1.94 1.49
C CYS A 39 4.45 1.17 2.81
N VAL A 40 4.30 -0.16 2.78
CA VAL A 40 4.43 -1.00 3.97
C VAL A 40 5.88 -0.98 4.48
N LYS A 41 6.85 -1.09 3.58
CA LYS A 41 8.27 -0.95 3.91
C LYS A 41 8.60 0.43 4.51
N PHE A 42 7.99 1.50 3.98
CA PHE A 42 8.12 2.84 4.55
C PHE A 42 7.53 2.93 5.96
N MET A 43 6.31 2.40 6.19
CA MET A 43 5.69 2.38 7.52
C MET A 43 6.49 1.57 8.53
N ARG A 44 7.06 0.43 8.11
CA ARG A 44 7.94 -0.39 8.96
C ARG A 44 9.23 0.35 9.36
N SER A 45 9.74 1.26 8.53
CA SER A 45 10.96 2.02 8.83
C SER A 45 10.86 2.99 10.01
N PHE A 46 9.66 3.23 10.54
CA PHE A 46 9.44 4.06 11.72
C PHE A 46 9.63 3.30 13.05
N ASP A 47 9.85 2.00 13.00
CA ASP A 47 10.15 1.15 14.16
C ASP A 47 9.10 1.25 15.29
N VAL A 48 7.83 1.29 14.89
CA VAL A 48 6.67 1.26 15.79
C VAL A 48 5.88 -0.01 15.58
N THR A 49 5.19 -0.50 16.61
CA THR A 49 4.25 -1.62 16.49
C THR A 49 3.22 -1.31 15.42
N LEU A 50 3.19 -2.07 14.33
CA LEU A 50 2.34 -1.84 13.16
C LEU A 50 1.29 -2.94 13.05
N LEU A 51 0.01 -2.57 13.08
CA LEU A 51 -1.10 -3.46 12.75
C LEU A 51 -1.47 -3.27 11.28
N LEU A 52 -1.22 -4.30 10.46
CA LEU A 52 -1.60 -4.28 9.04
C LEU A 52 -3.03 -4.80 8.89
N LEU A 53 -3.92 -3.97 8.35
CA LEU A 53 -5.32 -4.35 8.11
C LEU A 53 -5.63 -4.37 6.62
N ALA A 54 -6.31 -5.43 6.20
CA ALA A 54 -6.82 -5.56 4.86
C ALA A 54 -8.04 -4.69 4.59
N GLY A 55 -8.30 -4.41 3.31
CA GLY A 55 -9.43 -3.62 2.85
C GLY A 55 -10.05 -4.15 1.56
N GLY A 56 -10.91 -3.34 0.95
CA GLY A 56 -11.66 -3.72 -0.25
C GLY A 56 -10.77 -4.06 -1.45
N CYS A 57 -11.24 -5.02 -2.26
CA CYS A 57 -10.72 -5.35 -3.58
C CYS A 57 -11.68 -6.29 -4.30
N TYR A 58 -11.76 -6.17 -5.63
CA TYR A 58 -12.78 -6.84 -6.43
C TYR A 58 -12.18 -7.80 -7.47
N THR A 59 -10.85 -7.97 -7.45
CA THR A 59 -10.11 -8.97 -8.22
C THR A 59 -9.38 -9.92 -7.26
N ILE A 60 -10.03 -11.03 -6.90
CA ILE A 60 -9.62 -11.97 -5.83
C ILE A 60 -8.17 -12.45 -5.99
N GLN A 61 -7.72 -12.71 -7.22
CA GLN A 61 -6.35 -13.12 -7.52
C GLN A 61 -5.32 -12.05 -7.11
N ASN A 62 -5.57 -10.80 -7.48
CA ASN A 62 -4.69 -9.67 -7.17
C ASN A 62 -4.62 -9.44 -5.65
N VAL A 63 -5.71 -9.69 -4.92
CA VAL A 63 -5.73 -9.66 -3.45
C VAL A 63 -4.78 -10.69 -2.88
N ALA A 64 -4.96 -11.95 -3.24
CA ALA A 64 -4.17 -13.05 -2.71
C ALA A 64 -2.67 -12.82 -2.95
N CYS A 65 -2.30 -12.45 -4.18
CA CYS A 65 -0.92 -12.16 -4.53
C CYS A 65 -0.36 -10.93 -3.80
N CYS A 66 -1.15 -9.86 -3.68
CA CYS A 66 -0.73 -8.65 -2.98
C CYS A 66 -0.49 -8.92 -1.49
N TRP A 67 -1.43 -9.59 -0.81
CA TRP A 67 -1.31 -9.88 0.61
C TRP A 67 -0.20 -10.89 0.91
N CYS A 68 0.02 -11.86 0.04
CA CYS A 68 1.18 -12.77 0.13
C CYS A 68 2.50 -11.97 0.09
N TYR A 69 2.66 -11.10 -0.91
CA TYR A 69 3.87 -10.29 -1.04
C TYR A 69 4.04 -9.27 0.10
N VAL A 70 2.97 -8.58 0.50
CA VAL A 70 2.96 -7.63 1.62
C VAL A 70 3.35 -8.30 2.93
N THR A 71 2.87 -9.52 3.18
CA THR A 71 3.22 -10.30 4.37
C THR A 71 4.70 -10.66 4.36
N GLY A 72 5.25 -11.09 3.23
CA GLY A 72 6.69 -11.31 3.09
C GLY A 72 7.51 -10.05 3.42
N VAL A 73 7.12 -8.90 2.89
CA VAL A 73 7.79 -7.61 3.18
C VAL A 73 7.66 -7.19 4.65
N ALA A 74 6.53 -7.48 5.30
CA ALA A 74 6.35 -7.22 6.73
C ALA A 74 7.25 -8.12 7.59
N LEU A 75 7.43 -9.38 7.20
CA LEU A 75 8.29 -10.36 7.85
C LEU A 75 9.78 -10.28 7.45
N ASP A 76 10.14 -9.35 6.56
CA ASP A 76 11.48 -9.23 5.98
C ASP A 76 11.95 -10.45 5.17
N VAL A 77 11.00 -11.17 4.57
CA VAL A 77 11.25 -12.34 3.74
C VAL A 77 11.09 -11.97 2.27
N GLU A 78 12.10 -12.28 1.45
CA GLU A 78 11.99 -12.16 0.00
C GLU A 78 11.09 -13.27 -0.56
N VAL A 79 9.98 -12.85 -1.16
CA VAL A 79 9.04 -13.76 -1.81
C VAL A 79 9.34 -13.79 -3.31
N GLY A 80 9.60 -14.99 -3.83
CA GLY A 80 9.82 -15.20 -5.26
C GLY A 80 8.57 -14.94 -6.10
N ASP A 81 8.76 -14.63 -7.39
CA ASP A 81 7.65 -14.31 -8.30
C ASP A 81 6.89 -15.55 -8.79
N LYS A 82 7.51 -16.74 -8.73
CA LYS A 82 6.85 -18.00 -9.11
C LYS A 82 5.94 -18.49 -8.00
N MET A 83 4.66 -18.69 -8.32
CA MET A 83 3.70 -19.19 -7.35
C MET A 83 3.90 -20.70 -7.14
N PRO A 84 3.88 -21.19 -5.88
CA PRO A 84 3.86 -22.62 -5.60
C PRO A 84 2.51 -23.23 -6.00
N GLN A 85 2.49 -24.53 -6.28
CA GLN A 85 1.25 -25.26 -6.57
C GLN A 85 0.30 -25.20 -5.36
N HIS A 86 -0.97 -24.91 -5.62
CA HIS A 86 -2.01 -24.86 -4.61
C HIS A 86 -3.39 -25.21 -5.20
N GLU A 87 -4.36 -25.53 -4.34
CA GLU A 87 -5.71 -25.95 -4.75
C GLU A 87 -6.43 -24.94 -5.68
N TYR A 88 -6.06 -23.66 -5.56
CA TYR A 88 -6.61 -22.55 -6.35
C TYR A 88 -5.84 -22.26 -7.65
N ASP A 89 -4.98 -23.17 -8.14
CA ASP A 89 -4.09 -22.93 -9.29
C ASP A 89 -4.83 -22.48 -10.56
N LYS A 90 -6.09 -22.90 -10.70
CA LYS A 90 -6.99 -22.49 -11.80
C LYS A 90 -7.17 -20.97 -11.87
N TYR A 91 -7.07 -20.27 -10.74
CA TYR A 91 -7.16 -18.83 -10.68
C TYR A 91 -5.83 -18.14 -11.04
N SER A 92 -4.69 -18.84 -11.01
CA SER A 92 -3.38 -18.23 -11.29
C SER A 92 -2.92 -18.42 -12.75
N SER A 93 -3.70 -19.15 -13.55
CA SER A 93 -3.48 -19.35 -14.98
C SER A 93 -3.68 -18.05 -15.78
N PRO A 94 -2.87 -17.75 -16.81
CA PRO A 94 -1.86 -18.61 -17.43
C PRO A 94 -0.43 -18.43 -16.92
N ASN A 95 -0.14 -17.34 -16.20
CA ASN A 95 1.24 -16.93 -15.92
C ASN A 95 1.80 -17.53 -14.62
N TYR A 96 0.95 -17.89 -13.65
CA TYR A 96 1.36 -18.42 -12.34
C TYR A 96 2.40 -17.54 -11.63
N THR A 97 2.30 -16.22 -11.84
CA THR A 97 3.19 -15.22 -11.25
C THR A 97 2.50 -14.45 -10.14
N LEU A 98 3.27 -14.10 -9.11
CA LEU A 98 2.82 -13.28 -8.00
C LEU A 98 2.60 -11.83 -8.43
N HIS A 99 3.44 -11.29 -9.33
CA HIS A 99 3.33 -9.91 -9.74
C HIS A 99 2.40 -9.71 -10.95
N VAL A 100 1.48 -8.77 -10.79
CA VAL A 100 0.62 -8.28 -11.88
C VAL A 100 1.37 -7.20 -12.66
N ALA A 101 1.43 -7.36 -13.99
CA ALA A 101 2.02 -6.36 -14.87
C ALA A 101 1.20 -5.06 -14.84
N PRO A 102 1.85 -3.89 -14.72
CA PRO A 102 1.13 -2.62 -14.82
C PRO A 102 0.56 -2.46 -16.24
N ILE A 103 -0.67 -1.99 -16.34
CA ILE A 103 -1.30 -1.64 -17.63
C ILE A 103 -0.62 -0.37 -18.16
N ASN A 104 -0.42 -0.28 -19.48
CA ASN A 104 0.17 0.91 -20.12
C ASN A 104 -0.85 2.08 -20.14
N MET A 105 -1.24 2.57 -18.96
CA MET A 105 -2.10 3.73 -18.80
C MET A 105 -1.27 5.01 -18.82
N GLU A 106 -1.67 5.95 -19.68
CA GLU A 106 -1.02 7.26 -19.80
C GLU A 106 -1.13 8.06 -18.49
N ASN A 107 0.02 8.39 -17.91
CA ASN A 107 0.11 9.14 -16.66
C ASN A 107 0.01 10.65 -16.96
N LYS A 108 -1.19 11.14 -17.30
CA LYS A 108 -1.44 12.54 -17.68
C LYS A 108 -1.04 13.51 -16.56
N LYS A 109 -0.08 14.42 -16.84
CA LYS A 109 0.30 15.66 -16.12
C LYS A 109 0.03 15.70 -14.59
N LEU A 110 0.24 14.59 -13.90
CA LEU A 110 -0.07 14.43 -12.47
C LEU A 110 0.97 15.12 -11.57
N ARG A 111 2.19 15.34 -12.08
CA ARG A 111 3.33 15.81 -11.27
C ARG A 111 3.12 17.22 -10.69
N GLN A 112 2.50 18.13 -11.45
CA GLN A 112 2.28 19.50 -10.99
C GLN A 112 1.17 19.53 -9.94
N LEU A 113 0.05 18.86 -10.20
CA LEU A 113 -1.05 18.71 -9.25
C LEU A 113 -0.60 18.02 -7.94
N LEU A 114 0.22 16.96 -8.03
CA LEU A 114 0.77 16.30 -6.84
C LEU A 114 1.65 17.22 -6.00
N LYS A 115 2.41 18.13 -6.62
CA LYS A 115 3.19 19.13 -5.88
C LYS A 115 2.27 20.10 -5.16
N GLU A 116 1.24 20.60 -5.83
CA GLU A 116 0.27 21.54 -5.25
C GLU A 116 -0.48 20.93 -4.06
N ILE A 117 -1.01 19.72 -4.22
CA ILE A 117 -1.66 18.97 -3.13
C ILE A 117 -0.69 18.74 -1.98
N ARG A 118 0.56 18.33 -2.27
CA ARG A 118 1.59 18.13 -1.25
C ARG A 118 1.88 19.42 -0.47
N PHE A 119 2.05 20.55 -1.15
CA PHE A 119 2.26 21.84 -0.48
C PHE A 119 1.06 22.22 0.39
N SER A 120 -0.15 22.01 -0.10
CA SER A 120 -1.38 22.26 0.66
C SER A 120 -1.45 21.43 1.94
N ILE A 121 -1.23 20.12 1.86
CA ILE A 121 -1.22 19.21 3.03
C ILE A 121 -0.16 19.63 4.05
N ILE A 122 1.05 19.96 3.59
CA ILE A 122 2.13 20.41 4.47
C ILE A 122 1.72 21.71 5.19
N SER A 123 1.20 22.69 4.45
CA SER A 123 0.73 23.96 5.01
C SER A 123 -0.34 23.75 6.09
N TYR A 124 -1.35 22.91 5.82
CA TYR A 124 -2.36 22.58 6.83
C TYR A 124 -1.78 21.88 8.05
N SER A 125 -0.85 20.95 7.86
CA SER A 125 -0.21 20.24 8.97
C SER A 125 0.62 21.16 9.87
N PHE A 126 1.19 22.24 9.34
CA PHE A 126 1.90 23.25 10.15
C PHE A 126 0.93 24.12 10.97
N ASN A 127 -0.29 24.34 10.47
CA ASN A 127 -1.30 25.17 11.11
C ASN A 127 -2.14 24.39 12.14
N MET A 128 -1.99 23.07 12.23
CA MET A 128 -2.61 22.29 13.31
C MET A 128 -1.81 22.50 14.61
N HIS A 129 -2.47 23.03 15.63
CA HIS A 129 -1.91 23.18 16.98
C HIS A 129 -1.49 21.79 17.51
N PRO A 130 -0.35 21.65 18.22
CA PRO A 130 0.02 20.38 18.85
C PRO A 130 -1.10 19.96 19.82
N ALA A 131 -1.90 18.99 19.41
CA ALA A 131 -2.98 18.47 20.22
C ALA A 131 -2.48 17.26 21.02
N PHE A 132 -2.59 17.39 22.33
CA PHE A 132 -2.38 16.38 23.39
C PHE A 132 -0.95 16.07 23.85
N SER A 133 -0.60 16.76 24.95
CA SER A 133 0.35 16.32 25.97
C SER A 133 -0.10 14.99 26.58
N PHE A 134 0.75 13.97 26.49
CA PHE A 134 0.61 12.75 27.29
C PHE A 134 0.83 13.13 28.76
N ARG A 135 -0.23 13.15 29.57
CA ARG A 135 -0.08 13.03 31.02
C ARG A 135 0.45 11.62 31.30
N LYS A 136 1.52 11.59 32.09
CA LYS A 136 2.26 10.41 32.56
C LYS A 136 1.36 9.37 33.21
#